data_AF-A0A1T1AQW5-F1
#
_entry.id   AF-A0A1T1AQW5-F1
#
_cell.length_a   1.000
_cell.length_b   1.000
_cell.length_c   1.000
_cell.angle_alpha   90.00
_cell.angle_beta   90.00
_cell.angle_gamma   90.00
#
_symmetry.space_group_name_H-M   'P 1'
#
loop_
_entity.id
_entity.type
_entity.pdbx_description
1 polymer ?
#
loop_
_entity_poly.entity_id
_entity_poly.type
_entity_poly.pdbx_seq_one_letter_code
_entity_poly.pdbx_strand_id
1 'polypeptide(L)'
;MSQATTGFASVKLPTALVNQAREAAQPMRRSVAGQVEYWATLGRIVEHSGLTAQEAQTAIANYETAARRARPSASEPDNQADAPLAQFMAMEHDGSLAQRVREVVANKPGESGI
;
A
#
# COMPACT_ATOMS: atom_id res chain seq x y z
N MET A 1 -12.29 7.76 41.99
CA MET A 1 -12.44 7.31 40.59
C MET A 1 -13.42 8.24 39.90
N SER A 2 -12.93 9.15 39.07
CA SER A 2 -13.77 10.13 38.37
C SER A 2 -14.46 9.40 37.22
N GLN A 3 -15.72 9.03 37.39
CA GLN A 3 -16.54 8.59 36.26
C GLN A 3 -16.65 9.78 35.31
N ALA A 4 -16.07 9.66 34.12
CA ALA A 4 -16.31 10.62 33.06
C ALA A 4 -17.78 10.48 32.64
N THR A 5 -18.63 11.36 33.15
CA THR A 5 -20.03 11.48 32.72
C THR A 5 -20.01 11.65 31.20
N THR A 6 -20.30 10.58 30.45
CA THR A 6 -20.34 10.65 28.99
C THR A 6 -21.68 11.27 28.60
N GLY A 7 -21.81 12.58 28.86
CA GLY A 7 -22.97 13.36 28.46
C GLY A 7 -22.94 13.55 26.96
N PHE A 8 -23.93 13.02 26.25
CA PHE A 8 -24.08 13.29 24.82
C PHE A 8 -24.66 14.70 24.64
N ALA A 9 -23.96 15.54 23.88
CA ALA A 9 -24.45 16.85 23.47
C ALA A 9 -24.80 16.82 21.98
N SER A 10 -25.98 17.33 21.63
CA SER A 10 -26.36 17.48 20.22
C SER A 10 -25.82 18.80 19.67
N VAL A 11 -24.94 18.72 18.69
CA VAL A 11 -24.35 19.89 18.00
C VAL A 11 -24.87 19.98 16.57
N LYS A 12 -25.21 21.19 16.13
CA LYS A 12 -25.56 21.45 14.73
C LYS A 12 -24.29 21.60 13.92
N LEU A 13 -24.10 20.72 12.94
CA LEU A 13 -22.95 20.72 12.04
C LEU A 13 -23.41 21.03 10.60
N PRO A 14 -22.60 21.73 9.80
CA PRO A 14 -22.88 21.92 8.38
C PRO A 14 -22.99 20.57 7.66
N THR A 15 -23.97 20.44 6.75
CA THR A 15 -24.22 19.20 6.00
C THR A 15 -22.99 18.74 5.21
N ALA A 16 -22.22 19.67 4.65
CA ALA A 16 -21.00 19.36 3.92
C ALA A 16 -19.97 18.60 4.80
N LEU A 17 -19.78 19.04 6.05
CA LEU A 17 -18.87 18.39 6.99
C LEU A 17 -19.37 17.00 7.38
N VAL A 18 -20.68 16.85 7.60
CA VAL A 18 -21.31 15.55 7.90
C VAL A 18 -21.11 14.56 6.76
N ASN A 19 -21.20 15.01 5.50
CA ASN A 19 -20.98 14.17 4.32
C ASN A 19 -19.51 13.73 4.21
N GLN A 20 -18.56 14.66 4.39
CA GLN A 20 -17.13 14.32 4.40
C GLN A 20 -16.79 13.30 5.50
N ALA A 21 -17.34 13.50 6.70
CA ALA A 21 -17.14 12.57 7.81
C ALA A 21 -17.74 11.19 7.50
N ARG A 22 -18.90 11.14 6.82
CA ARG A 22 -19.50 9.88 6.37
C ARG A 22 -18.61 9.15 5.37
N GLU A 23 -18.12 9.84 4.35
CA GLU A 23 -17.25 9.25 3.33
C GLU A 23 -15.95 8.73 3.94
N ALA A 24 -15.28 9.52 4.79
CA ALA A 24 -14.06 9.12 5.47
C ALA A 24 -14.27 7.96 6.47
N ALA A 25 -15.48 7.83 7.04
CA ALA A 25 -15.80 6.78 8.00
C ALA A 25 -16.08 5.42 7.34
N GLN A 26 -16.57 5.38 6.09
CA GLN A 26 -16.99 4.15 5.40
C GLN A 26 -15.89 3.07 5.36
N PRO A 27 -14.65 3.36 4.92
CA PRO A 27 -13.59 2.34 4.82
C PRO A 27 -13.25 1.72 6.17
N MET A 28 -13.35 2.51 7.24
CA MET A 28 -13.00 2.09 8.59
C MET A 28 -14.20 1.56 9.38
N ARG A 29 -15.38 1.48 8.76
CA ARG A 29 -16.66 1.10 9.39
C ARG A 29 -16.95 1.88 10.68
N ARG A 30 -16.56 3.15 10.71
CA ARG A 30 -16.77 4.05 11.85
C ARG A 30 -18.12 4.76 11.74
N SER A 31 -18.63 5.24 12.86
CA SER A 31 -19.76 6.17 12.84
C SER A 31 -19.28 7.57 12.42
N VAL A 32 -20.20 8.40 11.91
CA VAL A 32 -19.91 9.81 11.60
C VAL A 32 -19.39 10.55 12.84
N ALA A 33 -20.02 10.34 13.99
CA ALA A 33 -19.58 10.92 15.25
C ALA A 33 -18.15 10.47 15.62
N GLY A 34 -17.85 9.17 15.49
CA GLY A 34 -16.51 8.65 15.75
C GLY A 34 -15.46 9.17 14.76
N GLN A 35 -15.84 9.46 13.52
CA GLN A 35 -14.93 10.08 12.55
C GLN A 35 -14.63 11.54 12.90
N VAL A 36 -15.63 12.29 13.36
CA VAL A 36 -15.44 13.67 13.83
C VAL A 36 -14.57 13.71 15.09
N GLU A 37 -14.79 12.79 16.03
CA GLU A 37 -13.94 12.63 17.22
C GLU A 37 -12.49 12.33 16.83
N TYR A 38 -12.28 11.39 15.91
CA TYR A 38 -10.95 11.05 15.40
C TYR A 38 -10.23 12.27 14.79
N TRP A 39 -10.91 13.07 13.96
CA TRP A 39 -10.34 14.30 13.42
C TRP A 39 -9.99 15.30 14.51
N ALA A 40 -10.83 15.46 15.54
CA ALA A 40 -10.53 16.33 16.67
C ALA A 40 -9.31 15.85 17.47
N THR A 41 -9.16 14.54 17.67
CA THR A 41 -7.97 13.95 18.30
C THR A 41 -6.71 14.23 17.48
N LEU A 42 -6.76 14.04 16.15
CA LEU A 42 -5.63 14.35 15.27
C LEU A 42 -5.25 15.83 15.33
N GLY A 43 -6.23 16.74 15.25
CA GLY A 43 -6.00 18.18 15.36
C GLY A 43 -5.31 18.54 16.67
N ARG A 44 -5.78 17.97 17.79
CA ARG A 44 -5.14 18.18 19.10
C ARG A 44 -3.70 17.68 19.13
N ILE A 45 -3.43 16.48 18.61
CA ILE A 45 -2.06 15.94 18.57
C ILE A 45 -1.15 16.87 17.78
N VAL A 46 -1.61 17.33 16.61
CA VAL A 46 -0.87 18.24 15.72
C VAL A 46 -0.57 19.58 16.41
N GLU A 47 -1.52 20.16 17.13
CA GLU A 47 -1.31 21.38 17.93
C GLU A 47 -0.28 21.18 19.05
N HIS A 48 -0.35 20.05 19.76
CA HIS A 48 0.54 19.77 20.90
C HIS A 48 1.96 19.36 20.47
N SER A 49 2.11 18.77 19.29
CA SER A 49 3.42 18.44 18.73
C SER A 49 4.12 19.66 18.11
N GLY A 50 3.44 20.81 18.04
CA GLY A 50 3.94 22.00 17.36
C GLY A 50 4.03 21.84 15.85
N LEU A 51 3.41 20.79 15.30
CA LEU A 51 3.37 20.54 13.87
C LEU A 51 2.37 21.52 13.27
N THR A 52 2.85 22.52 12.56
CA THR A 52 2.00 23.49 11.88
C THR A 52 1.20 22.79 10.78
N ALA A 53 0.01 23.31 10.47
CA ALA A 53 -0.80 22.80 9.36
C ALA A 53 0.00 22.77 8.03
N GLN A 54 0.95 23.70 7.87
CA GLN A 54 1.84 23.77 6.72
C GLN A 54 2.86 22.63 6.69
N GLU A 55 3.45 22.26 7.83
CA GLU A 55 4.36 21.11 7.93
C GLU A 55 3.63 19.78 7.69
N ALA A 56 2.41 19.64 8.20
CA ALA A 56 1.57 18.48 7.92
C ALA A 56 1.23 18.37 6.41
N GLN A 57 0.83 19.48 5.78
CA GLN A 57 0.58 19.52 4.33
C GLN A 57 1.85 19.19 3.52
N THR A 58 3.00 19.71 3.95
CA THR A 58 4.29 19.42 3.31
C THR A 58 4.66 17.94 3.44
N ALA A 59 4.43 17.34 4.61
CA ALA A 59 4.67 15.91 4.82
C ALA A 59 3.76 15.03 3.95
N ILE A 60 2.47 15.38 3.82
CA ILE A 60 1.52 14.68 2.95
C ILE A 60 1.94 14.82 1.48
N ALA A 61 2.25 16.03 1.02
CA ALA A 61 2.67 16.28 -0.36
C ALA A 61 3.96 15.52 -0.71
N ASN A 62 4.92 15.46 0.21
CA ASN A 62 6.15 14.70 0.05
C ASN A 62 5.89 13.20 -0.02
N TYR A 63 5.02 12.67 0.85
CA TYR A 63 4.61 11.27 0.82
C TYR A 63 3.91 10.92 -0.49
N GLU A 64 2.96 11.72 -0.97
CA GLU A 64 2.26 11.49 -2.24
C GLU A 64 3.20 11.57 -3.46
N THR A 65 4.20 12.45 -3.41
CA THR A 65 5.22 12.57 -4.47
C THR A 65 6.13 11.36 -4.48
N ALA A 66 6.58 10.90 -3.31
CA ALA A 66 7.34 9.67 -3.17
C ALA A 66 6.52 8.43 -3.60
N ALA A 67 5.25 8.36 -3.21
CA ALA A 67 4.33 7.28 -3.59
C ALA A 67 4.07 7.27 -5.10
N ARG A 68 3.93 8.45 -5.75
CA ARG A 68 3.83 8.55 -7.22
C ARG A 68 5.10 8.10 -7.92
N ARG A 69 6.28 8.40 -7.37
CA ARG A 69 7.57 7.99 -7.94
C ARG A 69 7.85 6.50 -7.74
N ALA A 70 7.38 5.93 -6.64
CA ALA A 70 7.46 4.50 -6.35
C ALA A 70 6.42 3.67 -7.12
N ARG A 71 5.37 4.32 -7.65
CA ARG A 71 4.44 3.68 -8.59
C ARG A 71 5.16 3.61 -9.94
N PRO A 72 5.52 2.42 -10.44
CA PRO A 72 6.10 2.31 -11.77
C PRO A 72 5.12 2.92 -12.76
N SER A 73 5.60 3.84 -13.58
CA SER A 73 4.85 4.45 -14.67
C SER A 73 4.24 3.32 -15.50
N ALA A 74 2.91 3.30 -15.64
CA ALA A 74 2.18 2.43 -16.56
C ALA A 74 2.38 2.88 -18.02
N SER A 75 3.63 3.12 -18.40
CA SER A 75 4.04 3.59 -19.72
C SER A 75 5.28 2.84 -20.20
N GLU A 76 5.35 1.54 -19.91
CA GLU A 76 6.10 0.57 -20.72
C GLU A 76 5.24 -0.70 -20.80
N PRO A 77 4.90 -1.19 -22.01
CA PRO A 77 4.21 -2.46 -22.13
C PRO A 77 5.18 -3.56 -21.69
N ASP A 78 4.84 -4.25 -20.60
CA ASP A 78 5.02 -5.69 -20.28
C ASP A 78 6.25 -6.47 -20.83
N ASN A 79 7.36 -5.82 -21.14
CA ASN A 79 8.53 -6.46 -21.78
C ASN A 79 9.43 -7.20 -20.78
N GLN A 80 9.14 -7.10 -19.48
CA GLN A 80 9.95 -7.75 -18.45
C GLN A 80 9.65 -9.26 -18.34
N ALA A 81 8.46 -9.70 -18.76
CA ALA A 81 8.12 -11.12 -18.89
C ALA A 81 8.40 -11.67 -20.31
N ASP A 82 8.35 -10.82 -21.33
CA ASP A 82 8.63 -11.22 -22.72
C ASP A 82 10.12 -11.55 -22.94
N ALA A 83 11.03 -10.78 -22.32
CA ALA A 83 12.47 -11.03 -22.41
C ALA A 83 12.91 -12.44 -21.91
N PRO A 84 12.51 -12.90 -20.70
CA PRO A 84 12.85 -14.24 -20.25
C PRO A 84 12.11 -15.33 -21.04
N LEU A 85 10.88 -15.08 -21.51
CA LEU A 85 10.14 -16.03 -22.32
C LEU A 85 10.75 -16.22 -23.71
N ALA A 86 11.19 -15.14 -24.36
CA ALA A 86 11.92 -15.18 -25.62
C ALA A 86 13.27 -15.89 -25.48
N GLN A 87 13.98 -15.66 -24.38
CA GLN A 87 15.23 -16.35 -24.09
C GLN A 87 15.00 -17.86 -23.84
N PHE A 88 13.92 -18.22 -23.15
CA PHE A 88 13.52 -19.62 -22.96
C PHE A 88 13.21 -20.30 -24.31
N MET A 89 12.38 -19.67 -25.15
CA MET A 89 12.03 -20.21 -26.49
C MET A 89 13.26 -20.36 -27.40
N ALA A 90 14.21 -19.43 -27.35
CA ALA A 90 15.47 -19.53 -28.10
C ALA A 90 16.35 -20.70 -27.62
N MET A 91 16.43 -20.92 -26.30
CA MET A 91 17.16 -22.06 -25.71
C MET A 91 16.50 -23.42 -26.02
N GLU A 92 15.17 -23.45 -26.17
CA GLU A 92 14.44 -24.65 -26.62
C GLU A 92 14.70 -24.94 -28.09
N HIS A 93 14.65 -23.93 -28.95
CA HIS A 93 14.87 -24.09 -30.40
C HIS A 93 16.31 -24.53 -30.73
N ASP A 94 17.30 -24.03 -29.99
CA ASP A 94 18.71 -24.41 -30.17
C ASP A 94 19.06 -25.75 -29.51
N GLY A 95 18.11 -26.41 -28.81
CA GLY A 95 18.35 -27.67 -28.09
C GLY A 95 19.25 -27.51 -26.85
N SER A 96 19.65 -26.29 -26.52
CA SER A 96 20.49 -25.93 -25.37
C SER A 96 19.84 -26.32 -24.04
N LEU A 97 18.52 -26.20 -23.92
CA LEU A 97 17.78 -26.65 -22.74
C LEU A 97 17.90 -28.16 -22.54
N ALA A 98 17.75 -28.95 -23.61
CA ALA A 98 17.88 -30.41 -23.54
C ALA A 98 19.30 -30.83 -23.19
N GLN A 99 20.32 -30.09 -23.66
CA GLN A 99 21.71 -30.33 -23.31
C GLN A 99 21.98 -30.00 -21.84
N ARG A 100 21.46 -28.87 -21.34
CA ARG A 100 21.57 -28.48 -19.91
C ARG A 100 20.88 -29.49 -18.99
N VAL A 101 19.73 -30.03 -19.38
CA VAL A 101 19.03 -31.09 -18.62
C VAL A 101 19.86 -32.38 -18.62
N ARG A 102 20.43 -32.80 -19.75
CA ARG A 102 21.31 -33.97 -19.84
C ARG A 102 22.57 -33.80 -18.99
N GLU A 103 23.17 -32.61 -18.99
CA GLU A 103 24.30 -32.28 -18.13
C GLU A 103 23.92 -32.35 -16.65
N VAL A 104 22.79 -31.77 -16.22
CA VAL A 104 22.36 -31.84 -14.82
C VAL A 104 22.04 -33.27 -14.38
N VAL A 105 21.45 -34.08 -15.27
CA VAL A 105 21.18 -35.50 -15.02
C VAL A 105 22.48 -36.30 -14.95
N ALA A 106 23.44 -36.04 -15.84
CA ALA A 106 24.75 -36.68 -15.84
C ALA A 106 25.62 -36.24 -14.65
N ASN A 107 25.42 -35.02 -14.14
CA ASN A 107 26.17 -34.44 -13.03
C ASN A 107 25.50 -34.67 -11.67
N LYS A 108 24.39 -35.41 -11.62
CA LYS A 108 23.87 -36.00 -10.39
C LYS A 108 24.53 -37.37 -10.17
N PRO A 109 25.48 -37.51 -9.23
CA PRO A 109 25.92 -38.84 -8.82
C PRO A 109 24.74 -39.56 -8.18
N GLY A 110 24.55 -40.82 -8.55
CA GLY A 110 23.41 -41.63 -8.15
C GLY A 110 23.16 -41.58 -6.65
N GLU A 111 21.90 -41.31 -6.28
CA GLU A 111 21.34 -41.79 -5.04
C GLU A 111 21.25 -43.32 -5.19
N SER A 112 22.31 -44.01 -4.76
CA SER A 112 22.45 -45.47 -4.83
C SER A 112 21.38 -46.19 -4.01
N GLY A 113 20.82 -47.25 -4.58
CA GLY A 113 20.16 -48.30 -3.83
C GLY A 113 19.63 -49.41 -4.75
N ILE A 114 20.42 -50.45 -5.01
CA ILE A 114 20.36 -51.77 -4.33
C ILE A 114 21.77 -52.36 -4.30
#